data_AF-A0A447JPE8-F1
#
_entry.id   AF-A0A447JPE8-F1
#
_cell.length_a   1.000
_cell.length_b   1.000
_cell.length_c   1.000
_cell.angle_alpha   90.00
_cell.angle_beta   90.00
_cell.angle_gamma   90.00
#
_symmetry.space_group_name_H-M   'P 1'
#
loop_
_entity.id
_entity.type
_entity.pdbx_description
1 polymer ?
#
loop_
_entity_poly.entity_id
_entity_poly.type
_entity_poly.pdbx_seq_one_letter_code
_entity_poly.pdbx_strand_id
1 'polypeptide(L)' 'MSKVKQADTDRLIDLVGGRDNIATVSHCITRLRFVLHQPANARPKEIEQLPMVKGCFTQRRAVSGGDWHRRWRLL' A
#
# COMPACT_ATOMS: atom_id res chain seq x y z
N MET A 1 11.61 -4.81 18.35
CA MET A 1 10.64 -4.97 17.25
C MET A 1 9.25 -4.62 17.75
N SER A 2 8.59 -3.61 17.18
CA SER A 2 7.16 -3.38 17.42
C SER A 2 6.40 -4.61 16.97
N LYS A 3 5.68 -5.26 17.89
CA LYS A 3 4.88 -6.45 17.60
C LYS A 3 3.72 -6.01 16.68
N VAL A 4 3.80 -6.30 15.39
CA VAL A 4 2.69 -6.08 14.47
C VAL A 4 1.55 -6.99 14.94
N LYS A 5 0.43 -6.41 15.36
CA LYS A 5 -0.74 -7.20 15.73
C LYS A 5 -1.42 -7.66 14.44
N GLN A 6 -1.76 -8.94 14.38
CA GLN A 6 -2.46 -9.51 13.22
C GLN A 6 -3.78 -8.76 12.95
N ALA A 7 -4.49 -8.36 14.00
CA ALA A 7 -5.71 -7.56 13.90
C ALA A 7 -5.52 -6.20 13.17
N ASP A 8 -4.35 -5.56 13.32
CA ASP A 8 -4.08 -4.30 12.62
C ASP A 8 -3.73 -4.56 11.14
N THR A 9 -3.18 -5.74 10.84
CA THR A 9 -2.93 -6.19 9.45
C THR A 9 -4.24 -6.52 8.74
N ASP A 10 -5.17 -7.22 9.41
CA ASP A 10 -6.49 -7.52 8.85
C ASP A 10 -7.27 -6.24 8.58
N ARG A 11 -7.28 -5.28 9.52
CA ARG A 11 -7.86 -3.95 9.31
C ARG A 11 -7.21 -3.23 8.13
N LEU A 12 -5.90 -3.29 7.99
CA LEU A 12 -5.21 -2.67 6.85
C LEU A 12 -5.66 -3.28 5.52
N ILE A 13 -5.83 -4.60 5.46
CA ILE A 13 -6.34 -5.30 4.27
C ILE A 13 -7.78 -4.86 3.97
N ASP A 14 -8.64 -4.75 4.98
CA ASP A 14 -10.02 -4.30 4.81
C ASP A 14 -10.08 -2.86 4.28
N LEU A 15 -9.28 -1.96 4.85
CA LEU A 15 -9.19 -0.55 4.44
C LEU A 15 -8.61 -0.35 3.04
N VAL A 16 -7.83 -1.31 2.55
CA VAL A 16 -7.31 -1.35 1.17
C VAL A 16 -8.39 -1.80 0.17
N GLY A 17 -9.55 -2.26 0.65
CA GLY A 17 -10.65 -2.76 -0.17
C GLY A 17 -10.68 -4.30 -0.25
N GLY A 18 -10.04 -4.98 0.69
CA GLY A 18 -9.99 -6.43 0.78
C GLY A 18 -8.82 -7.06 0.02
N ARG A 19 -8.64 -8.37 0.23
CA ARG A 19 -7.57 -9.15 -0.42
C ARG A 19 -7.73 -9.19 -1.94
N ASP A 20 -8.98 -9.25 -2.42
CA ASP A 20 -9.29 -9.30 -3.85
C ASP A 20 -8.96 -8.00 -4.60
N ASN A 21 -8.86 -6.87 -3.89
CA ASN A 21 -8.45 -5.60 -4.51
C ASN A 21 -6.93 -5.50 -4.70
N ILE A 22 -6.14 -6.37 -4.07
CA ILE A 22 -4.67 -6.35 -4.12
C ILE A 22 -4.20 -7.21 -5.29
N ALA A 23 -3.73 -6.56 -6.35
CA ALA A 23 -3.14 -7.25 -7.49
C ALA A 23 -1.76 -7.83 -7.17
N THR A 24 -0.93 -7.08 -6.44
CA THR A 24 0.44 -7.49 -6.13
C THR A 24 0.96 -6.74 -4.92
N VAL A 25 1.77 -7.40 -4.09
CA VAL A 25 2.45 -6.77 -2.96
C VAL A 25 3.96 -6.86 -3.15
N SER A 26 4.65 -5.72 -3.00
CA SER A 26 6.10 -5.65 -3.00
C SER A 26 6.56 -4.98 -1.71
N HIS A 27 7.50 -5.58 -0.99
CA HIS A 27 8.04 -5.02 0.23
C HIS A 27 9.54 -4.74 0.06
N CYS A 28 10.01 -3.68 0.70
CA CYS A 28 11.42 -3.46 0.96
C CYS A 28 11.64 -3.21 2.45
N ILE A 29 12.89 -2.95 2.85
CA ILE A 29 13.33 -2.87 4.26
C ILE A 29 12.49 -1.88 5.08
N THR A 30 12.05 -0.77 4.45
CA THR A 30 11.31 0.31 5.12
C THR A 30 9.98 0.69 4.48
N ARG A 31 9.60 0.10 3.32
CA ARG A 31 8.35 0.45 2.62
C ARG A 31 7.60 -0.79 2.15
N LEU A 32 6.29 -0.80 2.39
CA LEU A 32 5.37 -1.78 1.85
C LEU A 32 4.60 -1.13 0.70
N ARG A 33 4.60 -1.74 -0.49
CA ARG A 33 3.96 -1.25 -1.70
C ARG A 33 2.85 -2.21 -2.12
N PHE A 34 1.64 -1.69 -2.23
CA PHE A 34 0.49 -2.42 -2.75
C PHE A 34 0.16 -1.94 -4.16
N VAL A 35 0.00 -2.87 -5.09
CA VAL A 35 -0.60 -2.64 -6.40
C VAL A 35 -2.06 -3.05 -6.29
N LEU A 36 -2.97 -2.12 -6.54
CA LEU A 36 -4.41 -2.33 -6.39
C LEU A 36 -5.11 -2.36 -7.74
N HIS A 37 -6.15 -3.19 -7.87
CA HIS A 37 -7.03 -3.20 -9.04
C HIS A 37 -7.89 -1.93 -9.09
N GLN A 38 -8.50 -1.57 -7.96
CA GLN A 38 -9.37 -0.40 -7.82
C GLN A 38 -8.89 0.48 -6.65
N PRO A 39 -8.05 1.49 -6.92
CA PRO A 39 -7.54 2.38 -5.88
C PRO A 39 -8.63 3.29 -5.27
N ALA A 40 -9.79 3.42 -5.91
CA ALA A 40 -10.92 4.18 -5.39
C ALA A 40 -11.55 3.56 -4.13
N ASN A 41 -11.40 2.24 -3.95
CA ASN A 41 -11.93 1.52 -2.79
C ASN A 41 -11.01 1.61 -1.57
N ALA A 42 -9.74 1.98 -1.79
CA ALA A 42 -8.78 2.13 -0.71
C ALA A 42 -8.98 3.45 0.03
N ARG A 43 -8.86 3.41 1.37
CA ARG A 43 -9.07 4.57 2.24
C ARG A 43 -7.75 5.00 2.90
N PRO A 44 -6.89 5.76 2.20
CA PRO A 44 -5.57 6.12 2.71
C PRO A 44 -5.63 6.94 4.01
N LYS A 45 -6.67 7.78 4.18
CA LYS A 45 -6.87 8.58 5.40
C LYS A 45 -7.08 7.72 6.65
N GLU A 46 -7.80 6.60 6.52
CA GLU A 46 -8.04 5.68 7.64
C GLU A 46 -6.80 4.83 7.93
N ILE A 47 -6.06 4.46 6.88
CA ILE A 47 -4.80 3.71 6.98
C ILE A 47 -3.72 4.51 7.72
N GLU A 48 -3.65 5.83 7.51
CA GLU A 48 -2.70 6.72 8.22
C GLU A 48 -2.98 6.88 9.72
N GLN A 49 -4.20 6.60 10.16
CA GLN A 49 -4.56 6.65 11.58
C GLN A 49 -4.10 5.40 12.34
N LEU A 50 -3.67 4.35 11.65
CA LEU A 50 -3.19 3.14 12.30
C LEU A 50 -1.83 3.39 12.97
N PRO A 51 -1.64 3.03 14.25
CA PRO A 51 -0.40 3.29 14.98
C PRO A 51 0.82 2.55 14.42
N MET A 52 0.60 1.54 13.56
CA MET A 52 1.67 0.80 12.87
C MET A 52 2.11 1.45 11.55
N VAL A 53 1.29 2.32 10.96
CA VAL A 53 1.57 2.94 9.66
C VAL A 53 2.15 4.32 9.90
N LYS A 54 3.40 4.53 9.46
CA LYS A 54 4.06 5.85 9.57
C LYS A 54 3.64 6.84 8.48
N GLY A 55 2.96 6.38 7.43
CA GLY A 55 2.43 7.21 6.34
C GLY A 55 1.95 6.36 5.16
N CYS A 56 0.91 6.80 4.47
CA CYS A 56 0.36 6.13 3.30
C CYS A 56 0.62 6.95 2.03
N PHE A 57 1.38 6.41 1.08
CA PHE A 57 1.69 7.11 -0.15
C PHE A 57 0.94 6.48 -1.33
N THR A 58 -0.04 7.22 -1.87
CA THR A 58 -0.76 6.82 -3.08
C THR A 58 -0.08 7.40 -4.31
N GLN A 59 0.66 6.58 -5.07
CA GLN A 59 1.23 7.01 -6.34
C GLN A 59 0.23 6.77 -7.48
N ARG A 60 -0.56 7.79 -7.83
CA ARG A 60 -1.42 7.77 -9.03
C ARG A 60 -0.54 7.98 -10.27
N ARG A 61 0.04 6.91 -10.80
CA ARG A 61 0.77 6.96 -12.06
C ARG A 61 -0.25 6.89 -13.21
N ALA A 62 -0.59 8.04 -13.81
CA ALA A 62 -1.12 8.03 -15.17
C ALA A 62 -0.02 7.45 -16.07
N VAL A 63 -0.20 6.22 -16.54
CA VAL A 63 0.78 5.58 -17.42
C VAL A 63 0.48 5.96 -18.86
N SER A 64 1.08 7.07 -19.28
CA SER A 64 1.45 7.27 -20.67
C SER A 64 2.88 6.77 -20.86
N GLY A 65 3.04 5.66 -21.58
CA GLY A 65 4.33 5.25 -22.16
C GLY A 65 5.24 4.43 -21.23
N GLY A 66 5.78 3.34 -21.81
CA GLY A 66 6.48 2.27 -21.12
C GLY A 66 7.73 2.69 -20.35
N ASP A 67 7.82 2.18 -19.12
CA ASP A 67 9.00 1.58 -18.49
C ASP A 67 8.61 1.36 -17.00
N TRP A 68 8.29 0.11 -16.67
CA TRP A 68 7.80 -0.29 -15.35
C TRP A 68 8.93 -0.72 -14.41
N HIS A 69 10.14 -0.96 -14.93
CA HIS A 69 11.25 -1.50 -14.16
C HIS A 69 12.18 -0.43 -13.54
N ARG A 70 12.08 0.84 -13.93
CA ARG A 70 12.94 1.93 -13.40
C ARG A 70 12.24 2.95 -12.50
N ARG A 71 11.17 2.58 -11.78
CA ARG A 71 10.58 3.42 -10.71
C ARG A 71 10.83 2.85 -9.31
N TRP A 72 12.02 2.30 -9.10
CA TRP A 72 12.68 2.21 -7.80
C TRP A 72 13.65 3.38 -7.66
N ARG A 73 13.14 4.62 -7.61
CA ARG A 73 13.94 5.70 -7.06
C ARG A 73 13.78 5.64 -5.55
N LEU A 74 14.79 5.05 -4.91
CA LEU A 74 15.20 5.41 -3.55
C LEU A 74 15.25 6.94 -3.49
N LEU A 75 14.27 7.51 -2.80
CA LEU A 75 14.36 8.53 -1.75
C LEU A 75 12.92 8.71 -1.23
#